data_AF-A0A0J7L9K1-F1
#
_entry.id   AF-A0A0J7L9K1-F1
#
_cell.length_a   1.000
_cell.length_b   1.000
_cell.length_c   1.000
_cell.angle_alpha   90.00
_cell.angle_beta   90.00
_cell.angle_gamma   90.00
#
_symmetry.space_group_name_H-M   'P 1'
#
loop_
_entity.id
_entity.type
_entity.pdbx_description
1 polymer ?
#
loop_
_entity_poly.entity_id
_entity_poly.type
_entity_poly.pdbx_seq_one_letter_code
_entity_poly.pdbx_strand_id
1 'polypeptide(L)'
;MMATIKTACLPKLICELTSSVHQDQLSEMERSLLNLIRDTSLSTMAEVPSRYHFAAHMGQLISGIEGQGCHNFYPTCPLPSISVLNMMKKVRLR
;
A
#
# COMPACT_ATOMS: atom_id res chain seq x y z
N MET A 1 -7.20 -16.60 -7.52
CA MET A 1 -7.71 -15.29 -7.07
C MET A 1 -7.08 -14.82 -5.75
N MET A 2 -7.10 -15.61 -4.66
CA MET A 2 -6.60 -15.16 -3.35
C MET A 2 -5.10 -14.85 -3.31
N ALA A 3 -4.29 -15.57 -4.09
CA ALA A 3 -2.87 -15.29 -4.25
C ALA A 3 -2.61 -13.91 -4.89
N THR A 4 -3.33 -13.58 -5.97
CA THR A 4 -3.25 -12.29 -6.67
C THR A 4 -3.64 -11.12 -5.77
N ILE A 5 -4.64 -11.30 -4.90
CA ILE A 5 -5.02 -10.29 -3.92
C ILE A 5 -3.87 -10.02 -2.94
N LYS A 6 -3.25 -11.08 -2.40
CA LYS A 6 -2.13 -10.94 -1.46
C LYS A 6 -0.87 -10.39 -2.12
N THR A 7 -0.56 -10.78 -3.36
CA THR A 7 0.72 -10.45 -3.99
C THR A 7 0.70 -9.19 -4.85
N ALA A 8 -0.47 -8.74 -5.32
CA ALA A 8 -0.60 -7.57 -6.18
C ALA A 8 -1.50 -6.47 -5.58
N CYS A 9 -2.62 -6.83 -4.93
CA CYS A 9 -3.55 -5.82 -4.39
C CYS A 9 -3.13 -5.25 -3.03
N LEU A 10 -2.45 -6.00 -2.17
CA LEU A 10 -1.86 -5.46 -0.93
C LEU A 10 -0.74 -4.44 -1.21
N PRO A 11 0.25 -4.70 -2.09
CA PRO A 11 1.21 -3.68 -2.49
C PRO A 11 0.53 -2.45 -3.11
N LYS A 12 -0.46 -2.65 -3.99
CA LYS A 12 -1.23 -1.53 -4.54
C LYS A 12 -1.88 -0.68 -3.44
N LEU A 13 -2.47 -1.32 -2.44
CA LEU A 13 -3.08 -0.62 -1.30
C LEU A 13 -2.08 0.27 -0.57
N ILE A 14 -0.91 -0.28 -0.23
CA ILE A 14 0.14 0.46 0.48
C ILE A 14 0.61 1.66 -0.34
N CYS A 15 0.81 1.47 -1.64
CA CYS A 15 1.18 2.54 -2.53
C CYS A 15 0.11 3.65 -2.56
N GLU A 16 -1.18 3.30 -2.72
CA GLU A 16 -2.29 4.27 -2.74
C GLU A 16 -2.44 5.03 -1.41
N LEU A 17 -2.24 4.34 -0.28
CA LEU A 17 -2.26 4.96 1.05
C LEU A 17 -1.09 5.94 1.24
N THR A 18 0.06 5.61 0.66
CA THR A 18 1.27 6.43 0.78
C THR A 18 1.25 7.61 -0.17
N SER A 19 0.68 7.44 -1.38
CA SER A 19 0.52 8.52 -2.38
C SER A 19 -0.60 9.48 -2.04
N SER A 20 -1.54 9.09 -1.17
CA SER A 20 -2.62 9.95 -0.70
C SER A 20 -2.07 11.26 -0.16
N VAL A 21 -2.44 12.36 -0.83
CA VAL A 21 -2.09 13.73 -0.43
C VAL A 21 -2.65 14.08 0.95
N HIS A 22 -3.70 13.38 1.38
CA HIS A 22 -4.38 13.59 2.65
C HIS A 22 -4.03 12.49 3.66
N GLN A 23 -2.74 12.34 4.00
CA GLN A 23 -2.32 11.39 5.04
C GLN A 23 -2.97 11.66 6.41
N ASP A 24 -3.46 12.87 6.64
CA ASP A 24 -4.22 13.25 7.85
C ASP A 24 -5.68 12.75 7.84
N GLN A 25 -6.20 12.34 6.69
CA GLN A 25 -7.54 11.72 6.59
C GLN A 25 -7.49 10.19 6.63
N LEU A 26 -6.29 9.60 6.77
CA LEU A 26 -6.15 8.17 6.94
C LEU A 26 -6.72 7.74 8.28
N SER A 27 -7.42 6.61 8.28
CA SER A 27 -7.87 5.95 9.50
C SER A 27 -6.68 5.49 10.35
N GLU A 28 -6.93 5.29 11.65
CA GLU A 28 -5.91 4.81 12.58
C GLU A 28 -5.27 3.49 12.13
N MET A 29 -6.07 2.59 11.54
CA MET A 29 -5.55 1.32 10.98
C MET A 29 -4.65 1.53 9.77
N GLU A 30 -4.99 2.48 8.88
CA GLU A 30 -4.17 2.84 7.71
C GLU A 30 -2.83 3.43 8.15
N ARG A 31 -2.86 4.35 9.12
CA ARG A 31 -1.64 4.91 9.72
C ARG A 31 -0.81 3.85 10.43
N SER A 32 -1.43 2.98 11.21
CA SER A 32 -0.76 1.91 11.93
C SER A 32 -0.08 0.92 10.96
N LEU A 33 -0.74 0.57 9.84
CA LEU A 33 -0.13 -0.26 8.80
C LEU A 33 1.08 0.42 8.15
N LEU A 34 0.96 1.70 7.78
CA LEU A 34 2.06 2.44 7.17
C LEU A 34 3.25 2.58 8.14
N ASN A 35 2.98 2.86 9.42
CA ASN A 35 4.00 2.89 10.46
C ASN A 35 4.65 1.52 10.65
N LEU A 36 3.87 0.43 10.69
CA LEU A 36 4.40 -0.92 10.80
C LEU A 36 5.33 -1.26 9.63
N ILE A 37 4.97 -0.89 8.40
CA ILE A 37 5.81 -1.11 7.20
C ILE A 37 7.08 -0.26 7.28
N ARG A 38 6.97 0.99 7.72
CA ARG A 38 8.13 1.89 7.91
C ARG A 38 9.08 1.38 9.00
N ASP A 39 8.54 0.83 10.09
CA ASP A 39 9.28 0.35 11.25
C ASP A 39 9.87 -1.06 11.01
N THR A 40 9.36 -1.83 10.04
CA THR A 40 9.94 -3.11 9.62
C THR A 40 11.15 -2.96 8.69
N SER A 41 11.94 -1.91 8.88
CA SER A 41 13.18 -1.67 8.14
C SER A 41 14.12 -2.88 8.26
N LEU A 42 14.31 -3.58 7.13
CA LEU A 42 15.41 -4.49 6.82
C LEU A 42 16.20 -4.96 8.07
N SER A 43 15.70 -5.98 8.78
CA SER A 43 16.63 -6.74 9.61
C SER A 43 17.71 -7.30 8.68
N THR A 44 18.94 -7.41 9.15
CA THR A 44 20.13 -7.87 8.42
C THR A 44 20.00 -9.26 7.78
N MET A 45 18.85 -9.93 7.93
CA MET A 45 18.47 -11.21 7.33
C MET A 45 17.51 -11.09 6.13
N ALA A 46 17.04 -9.90 5.77
CA ALA A 46 16.13 -9.70 4.63
C ALA A 46 16.90 -9.23 3.39
N GLU A 47 17.41 -10.17 2.60
CA GLU A 47 18.22 -9.93 1.39
C GLU A 47 17.48 -9.16 0.26
N VAL A 48 16.21 -8.79 0.43
CA VAL A 48 15.44 -7.98 -0.54
C VAL A 48 14.45 -7.09 0.23
N PRO A 49 14.34 -5.77 -0.07
CA PRO A 49 13.25 -4.95 0.46
C PRO A 49 11.92 -5.66 0.19
N SER A 50 11.08 -5.84 1.22
CA SER A 50 9.81 -6.54 1.03
C SER A 50 8.98 -5.80 -0.04
N ARG A 51 8.16 -6.52 -0.83
CA ARG A 51 7.33 -5.92 -1.91
C ARG A 51 6.47 -4.74 -1.43
N TYR A 52 6.19 -4.69 -0.12
CA TYR A 52 5.46 -3.64 0.58
C TYR A 52 6.30 -2.38 0.80
N HIS A 53 7.60 -2.51 1.09
CA HIS A 53 8.52 -1.36 1.16
C HIS A 53 8.66 -0.69 -0.21
N PHE A 54 8.79 -1.50 -1.27
CA PHE A 54 8.82 -0.97 -2.64
C PHE A 54 7.53 -0.22 -2.99
N ALA A 55 6.38 -0.76 -2.58
CA ALA A 55 5.09 -0.10 -2.77
C ALA A 55 4.98 1.24 -2.05
N ALA A 56 5.39 1.29 -0.78
CA ALA A 56 5.40 2.52 0.01
C ALA A 56 6.31 3.56 -0.65
N HIS A 57 7.51 3.15 -1.09
CA HIS A 57 8.45 4.04 -1.77
C HIS A 57 7.89 4.60 -3.09
N MET A 58 7.26 3.78 -3.92
CA MET A 58 6.59 4.25 -5.13
C MET A 58 5.43 5.19 -4.83
N GLY A 59 4.67 4.91 -3.77
CA GLY A 59 3.60 5.80 -3.30
C GLY A 59 4.13 7.17 -2.87
N GLN A 60 5.27 7.22 -2.17
CA GLN A 60 5.94 8.48 -1.84
C GLN A 60 6.37 9.24 -3.09
N LEU A 61 6.93 8.54 -4.08
CA LEU A 61 7.46 9.14 -5.29
C LEU A 61 6.37 9.80 -6.15
N ILE A 62 5.17 9.24 -6.15
CA ILE A 62 4.02 9.80 -6.87
C ILE A 62 3.10 10.66 -6.00
N SER A 63 3.40 10.82 -4.71
CA SER A 63 2.60 11.64 -3.81
C SER A 63 2.59 13.10 -4.29
N GLY A 64 1.38 13.65 -4.47
CA GLY A 64 1.21 15.00 -5.00
C GLY A 64 1.28 15.13 -6.54
N ILE A 65 1.50 14.03 -7.27
CA ILE A 65 1.43 14.01 -8.73
C ILE A 65 0.00 13.64 -9.17
N GLU A 66 -0.75 14.62 -9.65
CA GLU A 66 -2.11 14.40 -10.15
C GLU A 66 -2.11 13.47 -11.37
N GLY A 67 -2.99 12.46 -11.36
CA GLY A 67 -3.17 11.52 -12.46
C GLY A 67 -2.20 10.31 -12.48
N GLN A 68 -1.15 10.30 -11.67
CA GLN A 68 -0.29 9.12 -11.49
C GLN A 68 -0.72 8.34 -10.24
N GLY A 69 -1.57 7.34 -10.45
CA GLY A 69 -1.99 6.42 -9.39
C GLY A 69 -1.16 5.14 -9.36
N CYS A 70 -1.22 4.42 -8.24
CA CYS A 70 -0.49 3.17 -8.06
C CYS A 70 -0.98 2.01 -8.94
N HIS A 71 -2.08 2.20 -9.67
CA HIS A 71 -2.57 1.27 -10.68
C HIS A 71 -1.55 0.99 -11.79
N ASN A 72 -0.70 1.95 -12.15
CA ASN A 72 0.35 1.77 -13.18
C ASN A 72 1.49 0.85 -12.71
N PHE A 73 1.82 0.90 -11.42
CA PHE A 73 2.86 0.05 -10.82
C PHE A 73 2.34 -1.35 -10.49
N TYR A 74 1.03 -1.49 -10.28
CA TYR A 74 0.37 -2.74 -9.93
C TYR A 74 -0.78 -3.09 -10.89
N PRO A 75 -0.50 -3.27 -12.20
CA PRO A 75 -1.53 -3.55 -13.21
C PRO A 75 -2.15 -4.95 -13.05
N THR A 76 -1.48 -5.84 -12.32
CA THR A 76 -1.93 -7.21 -12.06
C THR A 76 -2.97 -7.30 -10.95
N CYS A 77 -3.25 -6.21 -10.23
CA CYS A 77 -4.37 -6.17 -9.29
C CYS A 77 -5.67 -5.83 -10.04
N PRO A 78 -6.66 -6.75 -10.08
CA PRO A 78 -7.92 -6.53 -10.80
C PRO A 78 -8.86 -5.52 -10.12
N LEU A 79 -8.52 -5.07 -8.91
CA LEU A 79 -9.36 -4.15 -8.15
C LEU A 79 -8.98 -2.69 -8.46
N PRO A 80 -9.97 -1.80 -8.71
CA PRO A 80 -9.72 -0.38 -8.84
C PRO A 80 -9.27 0.21 -7.50
N SER A 81 -8.54 1.33 -7.53
CA SER A 81 -7.92 1.94 -6.34
C SER A 81 -8.91 2.19 -5.20
N ILE A 82 -10.14 2.62 -5.52
CA ILE A 82 -11.22 2.81 -4.54
C ILE A 82 -11.62 1.48 -3.85
N SER A 83 -11.72 0.39 -4.62
CA SER A 83 -12.04 -0.93 -4.06
C SER A 83 -10.92 -1.48 -3.20
N VAL A 84 -9.67 -1.20 -3.58
CA VAL A 84 -8.49 -1.60 -2.81
C VAL A 84 -8.45 -0.86 -1.47
N LEU A 85 -8.65 0.46 -1.45
CA LEU A 85 -8.74 1.26 -0.21
C LEU A 85 -9.86 0.75 0.71
N ASN A 86 -11.00 0.34 0.14
CA ASN A 86 -12.09 -0.24 0.90
C ASN A 86 -11.81 -1.65 1.45
N MET A 87 -10.74 -2.33 1.02
CA MET A 87 -10.36 -3.62 1.62
C MET A 87 -9.95 -3.46 3.08
N MET A 88 -9.22 -2.39 3.42
CA MET A 88 -8.79 -2.15 4.81
C MET A 88 -9.94 -1.83 5.75
N LYS A 89 -10.99 -1.17 5.26
CA LYS A 89 -12.21 -0.90 6.03
C LYS A 89 -12.98 -2.18 6.41
N LYS A 90 -12.78 -3.28 5.69
CA LYS A 90 -13.44 -4.57 5.95
C LYS A 90 -12.63 -5.49 6.86
N VAL A 91 -11.36 -5.20 7.14
CA VAL A 91 -10.56 -6.01 8.05
C VAL A 91 -10.86 -5.56 9.48
N ARG A 92 -11.83 -6.22 10.13
CA ARG A 92 -11.94 -6.20 11.59
C ARG A 92 -10.94 -7.20 12.15
N LEU A 93 -9.80 -6.72 12.66
CA LEU A 93 -8.96 -7.51 13.56
C LEU A 93 -9.79 -7.73 14.84
N ARG A 94 -10.21 -8.98 15.05
CA ARG A 94 -10.86 -9.44 16.29
C ARG A 94 -9.78 -9.98 17.23
#